data_AF-A0A7W0KI95-F1
#
_entry.id   AF-A0A7W0KI95-F1
#
_cell.length_a   1.000
_cell.length_b   1.000
_cell.length_c   1.000
_cell.angle_alpha   90.00
_cell.angle_beta   90.00
_cell.angle_gamma   90.00
#
_symmetry.space_group_name_H-M   'P 1'
#
loop_
_entity.id
_entity.type
_entity.pdbx_description
1 polymer ?
#
loop_
_entity_poly.entity_id
_entity_poly.type
_entity_poly.pdbx_seq_one_letter_code
_entity_poly.pdbx_strand_id
1 'polypeptide(L)'
;MDRGVQLDTLMKLERQGWDSLCDSTGDTFYGQLMTDDAVMVLANGAVMDRAAVVAALGQAPPWRAYEISEVRLVGTGKDGAALVYVGTAYGDGPEPAFVG
;
A
#
# COMPACT_ATOMS: atom_id res chain seq x y z
N MET A 1 -19.03 -8.60 9.93
CA MET A 1 -17.74 -9.29 10.13
C MET A 1 -17.22 -8.87 11.49
N ASP A 2 -16.58 -9.77 12.24
CA ASP A 2 -15.91 -9.38 13.49
C ASP A 2 -14.76 -8.39 13.21
N ARG A 3 -14.55 -7.43 14.11
CA ARG A 3 -13.55 -6.37 13.92
C ARG A 3 -12.13 -6.93 13.86
N GLY A 4 -11.84 -7.98 14.63
CA GLY A 4 -10.54 -8.67 14.59
C GLY A 4 -10.30 -9.32 13.24
N VAL A 5 -11.28 -10.08 12.75
CA VAL A 5 -11.21 -10.74 11.43
C VAL A 5 -11.04 -9.73 10.28
N GLN A 6 -11.71 -8.57 10.37
CA GLN A 6 -11.57 -7.53 9.37
C GLN A 6 -10.16 -6.91 9.36
N LEU A 7 -9.60 -6.65 10.54
CA LEU A 7 -8.23 -6.14 10.66
C LEU A 7 -7.21 -7.13 10.08
N ASP A 8 -7.32 -8.42 10.42
CA ASP A 8 -6.41 -9.45 9.91
C ASP A 8 -6.48 -9.57 8.38
N THR A 9 -7.69 -9.48 7.82
CA THR A 9 -7.91 -9.51 6.37
C THR A 9 -7.24 -8.33 5.68
N LEU A 10 -7.45 -7.11 6.20
CA LEU A 10 -6.86 -5.90 5.63
C LEU A 10 -5.34 -5.89 5.80
N MET A 11 -4.82 -6.29 6.96
CA MET A 11 -3.38 -6.41 7.19
C MET A 11 -2.73 -7.42 6.25
N LYS A 12 -3.41 -8.54 5.98
CA LYS A 12 -2.92 -9.53 5.01
C LYS A 12 -2.86 -8.95 3.60
N LEU A 13 -3.85 -8.14 3.21
CA LEU A 13 -3.85 -7.48 1.91
C LEU A 13 -2.76 -6.41 1.82
N GLU A 14 -2.58 -5.62 2.88
CA GLU A 14 -1.57 -4.58 2.95
C GLU A 14 -0.15 -5.14 2.82
N ARG A 15 0.13 -6.25 3.53
CA ARG A 15 1.42 -6.94 3.41
C ARG A 15 1.66 -7.46 2.00
N GLN A 16 0.65 -8.02 1.33
CA GLN A 16 0.79 -8.42 -0.08
C GLN A 16 1.10 -7.24 -0.99
N GLY A 17 0.53 -6.06 -0.70
CA GLY A 17 0.88 -4.81 -1.38
C GLY A 17 2.36 -4.50 -1.23
N TRP A 18 2.86 -4.42 0.01
CA TRP A 18 4.28 -4.19 0.27
C TRP A 18 5.22 -5.26 -0.31
N ASP A 19 4.88 -6.54 -0.16
CA ASP A 19 5.64 -7.65 -0.72
C ASP A 19 5.75 -7.50 -2.25
N SER A 20 4.67 -7.08 -2.94
CA SER A 20 4.72 -6.82 -4.37
C SER A 20 5.66 -5.69 -4.77
N LEU A 21 5.83 -4.67 -3.90
CA LEU A 21 6.77 -3.58 -4.12
C LEU A 21 8.23 -4.04 -3.93
N CYS A 22 8.47 -4.95 -2.99
CA CYS A 22 9.77 -5.59 -2.83
C CYS A 22 10.11 -6.52 -4.02
N ASP A 23 9.12 -7.26 -4.51
CA ASP A 23 9.29 -8.24 -5.59
C ASP A 23 9.25 -7.61 -7.00
N SER A 24 9.15 -6.29 -7.13
CA SER A 24 8.97 -5.57 -8.41
C SER A 24 7.75 -6.03 -9.22
N THR A 25 6.66 -6.39 -8.53
CA THR A 25 5.39 -6.85 -9.13
C THR A 25 4.19 -5.95 -8.78
N GLY A 26 4.46 -4.75 -8.24
CA GLY A 26 3.43 -3.81 -7.80
C GLY A 26 2.48 -3.37 -8.91
N ASP A 27 2.95 -3.22 -10.14
CA ASP A 27 2.12 -2.89 -11.30
C ASP A 27 0.99 -3.91 -11.53
N THR A 28 1.33 -5.19 -11.48
CA THR A 28 0.41 -6.31 -11.65
C THR A 28 -0.52 -6.42 -10.45
N PHE A 29 0.02 -6.33 -9.23
CA PHE A 29 -0.76 -6.44 -8.01
C PHE A 29 -1.80 -5.33 -7.89
N TYR A 30 -1.38 -4.05 -7.94
CA TYR A 30 -2.30 -2.92 -7.83
C TYR A 30 -3.22 -2.82 -9.05
N GLY A 31 -2.73 -3.23 -10.23
CA GLY A 31 -3.55 -3.35 -11.43
C GLY A 31 -4.74 -4.30 -11.25
N GLN A 32 -4.59 -5.39 -10.53
CA GLN A 32 -5.68 -6.34 -10.26
C GLN A 32 -6.53 -5.94 -9.04
N LEU A 33 -5.92 -5.33 -8.04
CA LEU A 33 -6.56 -5.05 -6.75
C LEU A 33 -7.42 -3.78 -6.74
N MET A 34 -6.93 -2.70 -7.35
CA MET A 34 -7.59 -1.40 -7.31
C MET A 34 -8.91 -1.42 -8.07
N THR A 35 -9.94 -0.75 -7.52
CA THR A 35 -11.19 -0.50 -8.26
C THR A 35 -10.93 0.40 -9.47
N ASP A 36 -11.83 0.37 -10.45
CA ASP A 36 -11.65 1.12 -11.69
C ASP A 36 -11.57 2.65 -11.47
N ASP A 37 -12.18 3.15 -10.41
CA ASP A 37 -12.23 4.56 -10.00
C ASP A 37 -11.25 4.92 -8.86
N ALA A 38 -10.39 3.99 -8.48
CA ALA A 38 -9.47 4.18 -7.36
C ALA A 38 -8.43 5.29 -7.65
N VAL A 39 -8.10 6.03 -6.58
CA VAL A 39 -7.06 7.05 -6.57
C VAL A 39 -6.04 6.74 -5.47
N MET A 40 -4.78 7.05 -5.74
CA MET A 40 -3.69 7.02 -4.76
C MET A 40 -3.17 8.44 -4.55
N VAL A 41 -3.11 8.86 -3.29
CA VAL A 41 -2.55 10.16 -2.90
C VAL A 41 -1.15 9.91 -2.33
N LEU A 42 -0.13 10.46 -2.97
CA LEU A 42 1.26 10.31 -2.56
C LEU A 42 1.63 11.32 -1.47
N ALA A 43 2.73 11.05 -0.76
CA ALA A 43 3.23 11.91 0.32
C ALA A 43 3.54 13.37 -0.12
N ASN A 44 3.84 13.58 -1.40
CA ASN A 44 4.06 14.92 -1.97
C ASN A 44 2.75 15.63 -2.39
N GLY A 45 1.59 15.04 -2.11
CA GLY A 45 0.27 15.55 -2.47
C GLY A 45 -0.17 15.28 -3.91
N ALA A 46 0.64 14.59 -4.72
CA ALA A 46 0.22 14.17 -6.05
C ALA A 46 -0.91 13.14 -5.96
N VAL A 47 -1.89 13.25 -6.86
CA VAL A 47 -3.01 12.31 -6.99
C VAL A 47 -2.83 11.55 -8.29
N MET A 48 -2.88 10.23 -8.19
CA MET A 48 -2.75 9.32 -9.32
C MET A 48 -3.98 8.45 -9.43
N ASP A 49 -4.53 8.33 -10.65
CA ASP A 49 -5.53 7.30 -10.94
C ASP A 49 -4.87 5.90 -11.02
N ARG A 50 -5.70 4.87 -11.10
CA ARG A 50 -5.24 3.48 -11.21
C ARG A 50 -4.24 3.27 -12.36
N ALA A 51 -4.46 3.84 -13.54
CA ALA A 51 -3.58 3.64 -14.69
C ALA A 51 -2.20 4.27 -14.45
N ALA A 52 -2.17 5.47 -13.89
CA ALA A 52 -0.95 6.15 -13.50
C ALA A 52 -0.20 5.37 -12.41
N VAL A 53 -0.89 4.84 -11.40
CA VAL A 53 -0.28 4.02 -10.34
C VAL A 53 0.42 2.80 -10.94
N VAL A 54 -0.28 2.02 -11.78
CA VAL A 54 0.26 0.83 -12.43
C VAL A 54 1.52 1.18 -13.25
N ALA A 55 1.45 2.25 -14.05
CA ALA A 55 2.59 2.68 -14.87
C ALA A 55 3.79 3.11 -14.01
N ALA A 56 3.57 3.82 -12.91
CA ALA A 56 4.64 4.26 -12.03
C ALA A 56 5.29 3.10 -11.27
N LEU A 57 4.48 2.19 -10.71
CA LEU A 57 4.98 1.03 -9.97
C LEU A 57 5.76 0.07 -10.87
N GLY A 58 5.40 -0.04 -12.14
CA GLY A 58 6.15 -0.86 -13.11
C GLY A 58 7.51 -0.30 -13.50
N GLN A 59 7.84 0.92 -13.07
CA GLN A 59 9.13 1.58 -13.31
C GLN A 59 9.87 1.93 -12.01
N ALA A 60 9.22 1.72 -10.85
CA ALA A 60 9.81 2.04 -9.56
C ALA A 60 10.89 1.01 -9.20
N PRO A 61 12.03 1.44 -8.60
CA PRO A 61 12.98 0.50 -8.02
C PRO A 61 12.31 -0.24 -6.83
N PRO A 62 12.64 -1.52 -6.63
CA PRO A 62 12.07 -2.28 -5.51
C PRO A 62 12.54 -1.74 -4.16
N TRP A 63 11.70 -1.91 -3.16
CA TRP A 63 12.13 -1.79 -1.76
C TRP A 63 12.87 -3.06 -1.35
N ARG A 64 13.96 -2.91 -0.58
CA ARG A 64 14.67 -4.07 -0.01
C ARG A 64 13.89 -4.70 1.14
N ALA A 65 13.27 -3.87 1.98
CA ALA A 65 12.50 -4.30 3.14
C ALA A 65 11.49 -3.21 3.54
N TYR A 66 10.52 -3.60 4.37
CA TYR A 66 9.56 -2.68 4.97
C TYR A 66 9.16 -3.09 6.39
N GLU A 67 8.65 -2.14 7.14
CA GLU A 67 8.01 -2.31 8.44
C GLU A 67 6.64 -1.63 8.45
N ILE A 68 5.70 -2.23 9.20
CA ILE A 68 4.37 -1.67 9.43
C ILE A 68 4.17 -1.53 10.94
N SER A 69 3.79 -0.34 11.39
CA SER A 69 3.58 -0.02 12.80
C SER A 69 2.34 0.85 13.01
N GLU A 70 1.95 1.07 14.26
CA GLU A 70 0.81 1.96 14.63
C GLU A 70 -0.51 1.65 13.91
N VAL A 71 -0.75 0.35 13.66
CA VAL A 71 -1.91 -0.10 12.89
C VAL A 71 -3.21 0.20 13.63
N ARG A 72 -4.15 0.81 12.90
CA ARG A 72 -5.50 1.10 13.35
C ARG A 72 -6.53 0.84 12.25
N LEU A 73 -7.66 0.27 12.66
CA LEU A 73 -8.82 0.08 11.80
C LEU A 73 -9.86 1.17 12.06
N VAL A 74 -10.23 1.91 11.01
CA VAL A 74 -11.25 2.96 11.02
C VAL A 74 -12.43 2.49 10.16
N GLY A 75 -13.62 2.37 10.75
CA GLY A 75 -14.82 2.00 9.99
C GLY A 75 -15.28 3.14 9.09
N THR A 76 -15.66 2.85 7.85
CA THR A 76 -16.20 3.84 6.89
C THR A 76 -17.65 3.57 6.49
N GLY A 77 -18.25 2.52 7.04
CA GLY A 77 -19.64 2.15 6.81
C GLY A 77 -19.84 0.65 7.01
N LYS A 78 -20.99 0.15 6.56
CA LYS A 78 -21.31 -1.29 6.65
C LYS A 78 -20.38 -2.15 5.78
N ASP A 79 -20.00 -1.62 4.62
CA ASP A 79 -19.31 -2.36 3.56
C ASP A 79 -17.87 -1.86 3.32
N GLY A 80 -17.34 -1.06 4.25
CA GLY A 80 -16.02 -0.43 4.10
C GLY A 80 -15.29 -0.18 5.43
N ALA A 81 -13.97 -0.21 5.35
CA ALA A 81 -13.08 0.27 6.39
C ALA A 81 -11.80 0.81 5.78
N ALA A 82 -11.12 1.68 6.52
CA ALA A 82 -9.77 2.15 6.23
C ALA A 82 -8.79 1.51 7.20
N LEU A 83 -7.71 0.95 6.65
CA LEU A 83 -6.52 0.57 7.40
C LEU A 83 -5.59 1.79 7.41
N VAL A 84 -5.19 2.24 8.60
CA VAL A 84 -4.21 3.32 8.75
C VAL A 84 -3.05 2.76 9.57
N TYR A 85 -1.83 3.06 9.15
CA TYR A 85 -0.61 2.58 9.77
C TYR A 85 0.54 3.53 9.40
N VAL A 86 1.68 3.39 10.07
CA VAL A 86 2.95 4.01 9.66
C VAL A 86 3.79 2.98 8.93
N GLY A 87 4.10 3.27 7.66
CA GLY A 87 4.92 2.43 6.79
C GLY A 87 6.35 2.95 6.73
N THR A 88 7.32 2.11 7.07
CA THR A 88 8.75 2.41 6.91
C THR A 88 9.32 1.54 5.81
N ALA A 89 9.93 2.12 4.78
CA ALA A 89 10.49 1.39 3.65
C ALA A 89 11.99 1.68 3.46
N TYR A 90 12.75 0.63 3.15
CA TYR A 90 14.20 0.69 3.02
C TYR A 90 14.60 0.35 1.59
N GLY A 91 15.31 1.25 0.92
CA GLY A 91 15.97 0.97 -0.36
C GLY A 91 17.29 0.21 -0.17
N ASP A 92 17.95 -0.07 -1.29
CA ASP A 92 19.32 -0.61 -1.32
C ASP A 92 20.40 0.49 -1.22
N GLY A 93 20.03 1.75 -1.41
CA GLY A 93 20.94 2.89 -1.39
C GLY A 93 21.24 3.44 0.01
N PRO A 94 22.13 4.44 0.11
CA PRO A 94 22.49 5.09 1.37
C PRO A 94 21.42 6.06 1.89
N GLU A 95 20.36 6.29 1.13
CA GLU A 95 19.26 7.18 1.50
C GLU A 95 18.59 6.72 2.80
N PRO A 96 18.10 7.66 3.62
CA PRO A 96 17.31 7.31 4.79
C PRO A 96 16.05 6.54 4.36
N ALA A 97 15.55 5.71 5.29
CA ALA A 97 14.28 5.02 5.09
C ALA A 97 13.16 6.03 4.82
N PHE A 98 12.29 5.69 3.87
CA PHE A 98 11.02 6.39 3.71
C PHE A 98 10.13 6.08 4.92
N VAL A 99 9.43 7.09 5.43
CA VAL A 99 8.42 6.95 6.50
C VAL A 99 7.18 7.73 6.08
N GLY A 100 6.02 7.07 6.06
CA GLY A 100 4.74 7.64 5.62
C GLY A 100 3.52 7.04 6.30
#